data_AF-A0AAP2PCZ8-F1
#
_entry.id   AF-A0AAP2PCZ8-F1
#
_cell.length_a   1.000
_cell.length_b   1.000
_cell.length_c   1.000
_cell.angle_alpha   90.00
_cell.angle_beta   90.00
_cell.angle_gamma   90.00
#
_symmetry.space_group_name_H-M   'P 1'
#
loop_
_entity.id
_entity.type
_entity.pdbx_description
1 polymer ?
#
loop_
_entity_poly.entity_id
_entity_poly.type
_entity_poly.pdbx_seq_one_letter_code
_entity_poly.pdbx_strand_id
1 'polypeptide(L)'
;MMKLLADLTPLNRVICSSDYDATIDYMKAVLPFRELCYPDSDDYNGWVIPPKWDVTQACIEYRGETIYDGRHHPLAVMALSAPFSGSVSREELRRHLHYDHRYPEAIPFHFRQLFRSWDRDWGFCVPRTFFDSLAPGEYRVTIETREAPGTLRVLDYTLEGRSPETIVFGANLDHPGVANDGLSGVAVGVALFEALRRRGRQLNFSYRLVLAPGIMGNEYYLGRLPAAERDTLLEGVMLEMLGSPTELALQFSRHEQANVEIALADALEQLEFRHHTGAFESALLNDEYIWEAYGIPMASLSRYPYPEYHTDRDSIELMDPGCLEEAVTALLAAIDALEASAVVRKRFSGNICLSHPRYDLYVDPGQVAFGDGPDEQRRRLRLLMDTVPTLTRPTSMTLLARRVGLPLPIVEAYLDRWAHHGLVEIS
;
A
#
# COMPACT_ATOMS: atom_id res chain seq x y z
N MET A 1 -5.55 -9.66 13.63
CA MET A 1 -5.01 -9.93 12.28
C MET A 1 -5.47 -11.28 11.76
N MET A 2 -5.05 -12.41 12.34
CA MET A 2 -5.40 -13.76 11.84
C MET A 2 -6.90 -14.03 11.61
N LYS A 3 -7.79 -13.54 12.48
CA LYS A 3 -9.24 -13.66 12.27
C LYS A 3 -9.70 -12.98 10.97
N LEU A 4 -9.22 -11.77 10.69
CA LEU A 4 -9.57 -11.03 9.47
C LEU A 4 -9.10 -11.80 8.24
N LEU A 5 -7.87 -12.35 8.28
CA LEU A 5 -7.33 -13.17 7.19
C LEU A 5 -8.18 -14.43 6.99
N ALA A 6 -8.45 -15.18 8.06
CA ALA A 6 -9.26 -16.39 7.99
C ALA A 6 -10.68 -16.16 7.46
N ASP A 7 -11.30 -15.04 7.81
CA ASP A 7 -12.66 -14.71 7.38
C ASP A 7 -12.71 -14.24 5.91
N LEU A 8 -11.68 -13.54 5.42
CA LEU A 8 -11.70 -12.88 4.10
C LEU A 8 -10.94 -13.64 3.01
N THR A 9 -9.95 -14.47 3.35
CA THR A 9 -9.19 -15.27 2.36
C THR A 9 -10.08 -16.15 1.50
N PRO A 10 -11.10 -16.86 2.02
CA PRO A 10 -11.94 -17.73 1.19
C PRO A 10 -12.83 -17.00 0.17
N LEU A 11 -12.95 -15.67 0.27
CA LEU A 11 -13.87 -14.88 -0.52
C LEU A 11 -13.30 -14.57 -1.91
N ASN A 12 -14.18 -14.53 -2.92
CA ASN A 12 -13.86 -14.08 -4.27
C ASN A 12 -13.93 -12.55 -4.36
N ARG A 13 -12.95 -11.89 -3.76
CA ARG A 13 -12.91 -10.42 -3.59
C ARG A 13 -12.48 -9.64 -4.84
N VAL A 14 -12.58 -10.23 -6.03
CA VAL A 14 -12.31 -9.47 -7.28
C VAL A 14 -13.12 -8.18 -7.32
N ILE A 15 -12.56 -7.17 -8.00
CA ILE A 15 -13.18 -5.86 -8.15
C ILE A 15 -14.63 -6.02 -8.64
N CYS A 16 -15.57 -5.40 -7.93
CA CYS A 16 -17.00 -5.54 -8.16
C CYS A 16 -17.50 -7.00 -8.07
N SER A 17 -17.50 -7.59 -6.88
CA SER A 17 -18.18 -8.88 -6.63
C SER A 17 -19.08 -8.79 -5.40
N SER A 18 -19.99 -9.73 -5.23
CA SER A 18 -20.80 -9.79 -4.00
C SER A 18 -19.93 -10.06 -2.76
N ASP A 19 -18.85 -10.80 -2.93
CA ASP A 19 -17.87 -11.08 -1.87
C ASP A 19 -17.02 -9.85 -1.53
N TYR A 20 -16.74 -8.97 -2.50
CA TYR A 20 -16.13 -7.68 -2.25
C TYR A 20 -17.09 -6.74 -1.49
N ASP A 21 -18.38 -6.72 -1.86
CA ASP A 21 -19.40 -5.97 -1.10
C ASP A 21 -19.46 -6.45 0.37
N ALA A 22 -19.46 -7.77 0.60
CA ALA A 22 -19.43 -8.34 1.94
C ALA A 22 -18.13 -7.99 2.68
N THR A 23 -17.00 -7.92 1.97
CA THR A 23 -15.73 -7.47 2.53
C THR A 23 -15.79 -6.01 2.97
N ILE A 24 -16.40 -5.12 2.18
CA ILE A 24 -16.60 -3.71 2.53
C ILE A 24 -17.42 -3.59 3.83
N ASP A 25 -18.52 -4.33 3.94
CA ASP A 25 -19.36 -4.35 5.14
C ASP A 25 -18.60 -4.89 6.35
N TYR A 26 -17.80 -5.96 6.17
CA TYR A 26 -16.93 -6.50 7.20
C TYR A 26 -15.93 -5.45 7.70
N MET A 27 -15.24 -4.76 6.78
CA MET A 27 -14.23 -3.75 7.14
C MET A 27 -14.85 -2.56 7.90
N LYS A 28 -16.04 -2.10 7.50
CA LYS A 28 -16.78 -1.02 8.19
C LYS A 28 -17.25 -1.40 9.59
N ALA A 29 -17.41 -2.70 9.88
CA ALA A 29 -17.67 -3.19 11.22
C ALA A 29 -16.40 -3.22 12.10
N VAL A 30 -15.22 -3.31 11.50
CA VAL A 30 -13.92 -3.35 12.20
C VAL A 30 -13.44 -1.96 12.58
N LEU A 31 -13.44 -1.02 11.63
CA LEU A 31 -13.08 0.39 11.86
C LEU A 31 -14.11 1.29 11.17
N PRO A 32 -14.30 2.54 11.64
CA PRO A 32 -15.30 3.46 11.09
C PRO A 32 -14.79 4.09 9.78
N PHE A 33 -14.61 3.27 8.76
CA PHE A 33 -14.21 3.71 7.42
C PHE A 33 -15.28 4.59 6.77
N ARG A 34 -14.84 5.65 6.10
CA ARG A 34 -15.59 6.33 5.05
C ARG A 34 -15.48 5.49 3.77
N GLU A 35 -16.60 5.30 3.11
CA GLU A 35 -16.69 4.58 1.85
C GLU A 35 -16.84 5.56 0.71
N LEU A 36 -15.97 5.45 -0.29
CA LEU A 36 -16.04 6.18 -1.55
C LEU A 36 -16.47 5.21 -2.64
N CYS A 37 -17.51 5.57 -3.39
CA CYS A 37 -18.07 4.73 -4.46
C CYS A 37 -18.00 5.45 -5.80
N TYR A 38 -17.58 4.74 -6.83
CA TYR A 38 -17.51 5.22 -8.21
C TYR A 38 -18.34 4.29 -9.11
N PRO A 39 -19.37 4.79 -9.79
CA PRO A 39 -20.22 3.99 -10.66
C PRO A 39 -19.48 3.60 -11.95
N ASP A 40 -19.92 2.53 -12.62
CA ASP A 40 -19.36 2.08 -13.90
C ASP A 40 -19.46 3.10 -15.05
N SER A 41 -20.33 4.10 -14.93
CA SER A 41 -20.42 5.24 -15.85
C SER A 41 -19.30 6.28 -15.68
N ASP A 42 -18.50 6.19 -14.61
CA ASP A 42 -17.42 7.13 -14.34
C ASP A 42 -16.26 6.89 -15.32
N ASP A 43 -15.82 7.95 -16.02
CA ASP A 43 -14.71 7.93 -16.96
C ASP A 43 -13.52 8.66 -16.36
N TYR A 44 -12.44 7.92 -16.09
CA TYR A 44 -11.22 8.47 -15.57
C TYR A 44 -9.99 7.85 -16.24
N ASN A 45 -9.23 8.65 -16.99
CA ASN A 45 -7.97 8.27 -17.64
C ASN A 45 -8.06 6.97 -18.48
N GLY A 46 -9.24 6.63 -19.02
CA GLY A 46 -9.48 5.42 -19.79
C GLY A 46 -9.64 4.14 -18.96
N TRP A 47 -9.67 4.23 -17.63
CA TRP A 47 -9.99 3.11 -16.75
C TRP A 47 -11.47 2.75 -16.79
N VAL A 48 -11.78 1.48 -17.02
CA VAL A 48 -13.15 0.96 -17.09
C VAL A 48 -13.45 0.11 -15.87
N ILE A 49 -14.32 0.60 -15.00
CA ILE A 49 -14.82 -0.16 -13.84
C ILE A 49 -15.57 -1.40 -14.37
N PRO A 50 -15.16 -2.63 -13.98
CA PRO A 50 -15.74 -3.85 -14.52
C PRO A 50 -17.19 -4.04 -14.07
N PRO A 51 -18.00 -4.85 -14.77
CA PRO A 51 -19.30 -5.24 -14.25
C PRO A 51 -19.15 -5.94 -12.90
N LYS A 52 -20.18 -5.82 -12.07
CA LYS A 52 -20.31 -6.73 -10.93
C LYS A 52 -20.36 -8.16 -11.45
N TRP A 53 -19.53 -9.05 -10.92
CA TRP A 53 -19.33 -10.39 -11.46
C TRP A 53 -19.31 -11.44 -10.34
N ASP A 54 -20.24 -12.40 -10.41
CA ASP A 54 -20.30 -13.55 -9.51
C ASP A 54 -20.40 -14.86 -10.31
N VAL A 55 -19.57 -15.86 -9.99
CA VAL A 55 -19.68 -17.20 -10.58
C VAL A 55 -20.78 -17.98 -9.87
N THR A 56 -21.76 -18.47 -10.63
CA THR A 56 -22.89 -19.26 -10.11
C THR A 56 -22.71 -20.75 -10.39
N GLN A 57 -22.17 -21.09 -11.55
CA GLN A 57 -21.79 -22.45 -11.94
C GLN A 57 -20.50 -22.41 -12.76
N ALA A 58 -19.59 -23.34 -12.51
CA ALA A 58 -18.38 -23.49 -13.30
C ALA A 58 -17.95 -24.95 -13.28
N CYS A 59 -18.02 -25.67 -14.41
CA CYS A 59 -17.63 -27.08 -14.46
C CYS A 59 -17.14 -27.52 -15.83
N ILE A 60 -16.26 -28.51 -15.82
CA ILE A 60 -15.81 -29.26 -17.00
C ILE A 60 -16.28 -30.70 -16.82
N GLU A 61 -16.99 -31.21 -17.82
CA GLU A 61 -17.51 -32.58 -17.85
C GLU A 61 -16.92 -33.37 -19.01
N TYR A 62 -16.63 -34.64 -18.77
CA TYR A 62 -16.16 -35.59 -19.78
C TYR A 62 -17.00 -36.87 -19.68
N ARG A 63 -17.57 -37.32 -20.81
CA ARG A 63 -18.46 -38.51 -20.87
C ARG A 63 -19.63 -38.51 -19.88
N GLY A 64 -20.14 -37.31 -19.54
CA GLY A 64 -21.27 -37.14 -18.62
C GLY A 64 -20.89 -37.10 -17.14
N GLU A 65 -19.59 -37.11 -16.81
CA GLU A 65 -19.11 -36.94 -15.44
C GLU A 65 -18.39 -35.59 -15.29
N THR A 66 -18.68 -34.86 -14.22
CA THR A 66 -17.93 -33.66 -13.85
C THR A 66 -16.52 -34.06 -13.38
N ILE A 67 -15.50 -33.62 -14.11
CA ILE A 67 -14.09 -33.89 -13.80
C ILE A 67 -13.39 -32.70 -13.15
N TYR A 68 -14.00 -31.52 -13.20
CA TYR A 68 -13.49 -30.31 -12.57
C TYR A 68 -14.67 -29.38 -12.20
N ASP A 69 -14.78 -29.02 -10.92
CA ASP A 69 -15.72 -27.99 -10.43
C ASP A 69 -14.93 -26.71 -10.19
N GLY A 70 -15.13 -25.66 -10.98
CA GLY A 70 -14.41 -24.39 -10.84
C GLY A 70 -14.82 -23.55 -9.63
N ARG A 71 -15.77 -23.98 -8.79
CA ARG A 71 -16.20 -23.23 -7.61
C ARG A 71 -15.52 -23.67 -6.31
N HIS A 72 -14.67 -24.69 -6.36
CA HIS A 72 -13.97 -25.17 -5.17
C HIS A 72 -12.94 -24.17 -4.63
N HIS A 73 -12.47 -23.24 -5.46
CA HIS A 73 -11.52 -22.20 -5.07
C HIS A 73 -11.77 -20.89 -5.86
N PRO A 74 -11.65 -19.69 -5.26
CA PRO A 74 -11.87 -18.43 -5.98
C PRO A 74 -10.96 -18.21 -7.18
N LEU A 75 -9.76 -18.81 -7.17
CA LEU A 75 -8.81 -18.73 -8.30
C LEU A 75 -9.13 -19.67 -9.45
N ALA A 76 -9.99 -20.69 -9.26
CA ALA A 76 -10.18 -21.77 -10.22
C ALA A 76 -10.89 -21.32 -11.52
N VAL A 77 -11.58 -20.18 -11.49
CA VAL A 77 -12.13 -19.51 -12.68
C VAL A 77 -11.35 -18.22 -12.90
N MET A 78 -10.98 -17.92 -14.14
CA MET A 78 -10.30 -16.66 -14.46
C MET A 78 -11.11 -15.48 -13.93
N ALA A 79 -10.46 -14.50 -13.30
CA ALA A 79 -11.16 -13.31 -12.81
C ALA A 79 -11.86 -12.61 -13.98
N LEU A 80 -13.15 -12.27 -13.81
CA LEU A 80 -14.02 -11.73 -14.86
C LEU A 80 -14.19 -12.63 -16.10
N SER A 81 -14.10 -13.96 -15.95
CA SER A 81 -14.37 -14.90 -17.04
C SER A 81 -15.72 -14.61 -17.72
N ALA A 82 -15.76 -14.59 -19.05
CA ALA A 82 -17.01 -14.50 -19.79
C ALA A 82 -17.85 -15.77 -19.60
N PRO A 83 -19.19 -15.69 -19.59
CA PRO A 83 -20.03 -16.88 -19.52
C PRO A 83 -19.85 -17.75 -20.77
N PHE A 84 -19.82 -19.06 -20.59
CA PHE A 84 -19.67 -20.04 -21.66
C PHE A 84 -20.51 -21.29 -21.37
N SER A 85 -21.23 -21.79 -22.38
CA SER A 85 -21.88 -23.10 -22.31
C SER A 85 -21.77 -23.78 -23.66
N GLY A 86 -21.06 -24.90 -23.71
CA GLY A 86 -20.79 -25.56 -24.98
C GLY A 86 -20.03 -26.86 -24.84
N SER A 87 -19.91 -27.59 -25.96
CA SER A 87 -18.98 -28.71 -26.10
C SER A 87 -17.78 -28.28 -26.91
N VAL A 88 -16.59 -28.62 -26.45
CA VAL A 88 -15.31 -28.28 -27.07
C VAL A 88 -14.41 -29.51 -27.15
N SER A 89 -13.51 -29.54 -28.14
CA SER A 89 -12.47 -30.57 -28.19
C SER A 89 -11.47 -30.37 -27.07
N ARG A 90 -10.69 -31.41 -26.75
CA ARG A 90 -9.54 -31.31 -25.83
C ARG A 90 -8.59 -30.18 -26.23
N GLU A 91 -8.28 -30.06 -27.51
CA GLU A 91 -7.34 -29.06 -28.04
C GLU A 91 -7.85 -27.64 -27.81
N GLU A 92 -9.16 -27.43 -27.96
CA GLU A 92 -9.79 -26.13 -27.68
C GLU A 92 -9.87 -25.87 -26.18
N LEU A 93 -10.33 -26.83 -25.38
CA LEU A 93 -10.35 -26.71 -23.91
C LEU A 93 -8.99 -26.27 -23.37
N ARG A 94 -7.90 -26.91 -23.83
CA ARG A 94 -6.54 -26.58 -23.41
C ARG A 94 -6.11 -25.13 -23.69
N ARG A 95 -6.73 -24.43 -24.64
CA ARG A 95 -6.46 -23.00 -24.88
C ARG A 95 -7.05 -22.10 -23.80
N HIS A 96 -8.11 -22.56 -23.14
CA HIS A 96 -8.84 -21.87 -22.06
C HIS A 96 -8.49 -22.40 -20.66
N LEU A 97 -7.43 -23.21 -20.55
CA LEU A 97 -6.90 -23.68 -19.27
C LEU A 97 -5.54 -23.06 -19.01
N HIS A 98 -5.39 -22.48 -17.82
CA HIS A 98 -4.15 -21.88 -17.34
C HIS A 98 -3.63 -22.68 -16.14
N TYR A 99 -2.32 -22.89 -16.05
CA TYR A 99 -1.69 -23.60 -14.93
C TYR A 99 -0.39 -22.90 -14.53
N ASP A 100 0.07 -23.14 -13.30
CA ASP A 100 1.35 -22.60 -12.83
C ASP A 100 2.55 -23.40 -13.39
N HIS A 101 3.63 -22.71 -13.71
CA HIS A 101 4.87 -23.32 -14.25
C HIS A 101 5.90 -23.72 -13.20
N ARG A 102 5.76 -23.20 -11.98
CA ARG A 102 6.62 -23.47 -10.83
C ARG A 102 6.10 -24.67 -10.04
N TYR A 103 4.77 -24.80 -9.89
CA TYR A 103 4.11 -25.78 -9.03
C TYR A 103 3.00 -26.55 -9.78
N PRO A 104 3.19 -27.85 -10.09
CA PRO A 104 2.23 -28.63 -10.88
C PRO A 104 0.84 -28.80 -10.26
N GLU A 105 0.75 -28.75 -8.93
CA GLU A 105 -0.52 -28.92 -8.20
C GLU A 105 -1.23 -27.60 -7.87
N ALA A 106 -0.59 -26.45 -8.14
CA ALA A 106 -1.14 -25.15 -7.76
C ALA A 106 -2.12 -24.60 -8.79
N ILE A 107 -3.09 -23.83 -8.32
CA ILE A 107 -4.02 -23.06 -9.12
C ILE A 107 -3.47 -21.63 -9.24
N PRO A 108 -3.10 -21.16 -10.44
CA PRO A 108 -2.57 -19.81 -10.62
C PRO A 108 -3.67 -18.74 -10.53
N PHE A 109 -3.31 -17.53 -10.13
CA PHE A 109 -4.19 -16.37 -10.24
C PHE A 109 -4.09 -15.72 -11.63
N HIS A 110 -5.16 -15.83 -12.42
CA HIS A 110 -5.25 -15.15 -13.73
C HIS A 110 -6.00 -13.82 -13.64
N PHE A 111 -5.27 -12.74 -13.37
CA PHE A 111 -5.81 -11.39 -13.08
C PHE A 111 -6.02 -10.49 -14.31
N ARG A 112 -5.55 -10.90 -15.51
CA ARG A 112 -5.39 -10.00 -16.67
C ARG A 112 -6.64 -9.21 -17.07
N GLN A 113 -7.82 -9.81 -16.90
CA GLN A 113 -9.09 -9.23 -17.33
C GLN A 113 -9.60 -8.16 -16.35
N LEU A 114 -9.07 -8.10 -15.12
CA LEU A 114 -9.39 -7.04 -14.14
C LEU A 114 -9.03 -5.64 -14.66
N PHE A 115 -7.99 -5.55 -15.51
CA PHE A 115 -7.54 -4.31 -16.12
C PHE A 115 -7.93 -4.18 -17.61
N ARG A 116 -8.67 -5.16 -18.15
CA ARG A 116 -9.08 -5.24 -19.56
C ARG A 116 -10.50 -5.81 -19.67
N SER A 117 -11.41 -5.28 -18.86
CA SER A 117 -12.77 -5.80 -18.67
C SER A 117 -13.64 -5.76 -19.94
N TRP A 118 -13.22 -5.03 -20.98
CA TRP A 118 -13.89 -4.98 -22.28
C TRP A 118 -13.46 -6.11 -23.25
N ASP A 119 -12.37 -6.82 -22.95
CA ASP A 119 -11.80 -7.88 -23.79
C ASP A 119 -11.66 -9.17 -22.97
N ARG A 120 -12.83 -9.75 -22.65
CA ARG A 120 -12.95 -10.90 -21.76
C ARG A 120 -13.02 -12.19 -22.57
N ASP A 121 -12.22 -13.15 -22.15
CA ASP A 121 -12.30 -14.55 -22.54
C ASP A 121 -12.93 -15.38 -21.42
N TRP A 122 -13.29 -16.63 -21.74
CA TRP A 122 -13.72 -17.62 -20.77
C TRP A 122 -12.56 -18.59 -20.46
N GLY A 123 -12.57 -19.19 -19.26
CA GLY A 123 -11.56 -20.19 -18.91
C GLY A 123 -11.35 -20.43 -17.42
N PHE A 124 -10.51 -21.42 -17.14
CA PHE A 124 -10.22 -21.94 -15.80
C PHE A 124 -8.71 -21.90 -15.50
N CYS A 125 -8.40 -21.78 -14.22
CA CYS A 125 -7.06 -21.99 -13.70
C CYS A 125 -7.03 -23.36 -13.02
N VAL A 126 -6.16 -24.27 -13.47
CA VAL A 126 -6.15 -25.67 -13.06
C VAL A 126 -4.74 -26.11 -12.66
N PRO A 127 -4.61 -27.16 -11.84
CA PRO A 127 -3.33 -27.87 -11.70
C PRO A 127 -2.83 -28.35 -13.07
N ARG A 128 -1.51 -28.26 -13.28
CA ARG A 128 -0.87 -28.82 -14.49
C ARG A 128 -1.18 -30.31 -14.63
N THR A 129 -1.22 -31.05 -13.52
CA THR A 129 -1.54 -32.49 -13.54
C THR A 129 -2.95 -32.75 -14.07
N PHE A 130 -3.92 -31.90 -13.74
CA PHE A 130 -5.25 -31.95 -14.37
C PHE A 130 -5.16 -31.70 -15.88
N PHE A 131 -4.47 -30.63 -16.30
CA PHE A 131 -4.28 -30.27 -17.71
C PHE A 131 -3.62 -31.41 -18.54
N ASP A 132 -2.62 -32.08 -17.97
CA ASP A 132 -1.89 -33.17 -18.60
C ASP A 132 -2.70 -34.47 -18.65
N SER A 133 -3.62 -34.68 -17.70
CA SER A 133 -4.48 -35.87 -17.62
C SER A 133 -5.62 -35.91 -18.64
N LEU A 134 -5.91 -34.80 -19.33
CA LEU A 134 -7.03 -34.71 -20.27
C LEU A 134 -6.95 -35.74 -21.41
N ALA A 135 -7.91 -36.66 -21.42
CA ALA A 135 -8.07 -37.66 -22.47
C ALA A 135 -8.55 -37.03 -23.79
N PRO A 136 -8.24 -37.61 -24.96
CA PRO A 136 -8.83 -37.19 -26.23
C PRO A 136 -10.37 -37.29 -26.22
N GLY A 137 -11.03 -36.33 -26.84
CA GLY A 137 -12.48 -36.32 -27.02
C GLY A 137 -13.10 -34.94 -26.79
N GLU A 138 -14.42 -34.95 -26.66
CA GLU A 138 -15.25 -33.78 -26.43
C GLU A 138 -15.51 -33.58 -24.92
N TYR A 139 -15.48 -32.33 -24.50
CA TYR A 139 -15.74 -31.89 -23.13
C TYR A 139 -16.91 -30.92 -23.14
N ARG A 140 -17.83 -31.08 -22.20
CA ARG A 140 -18.87 -30.08 -21.96
C ARG A 140 -18.36 -29.11 -20.90
N VAL A 141 -18.34 -27.83 -21.24
CA VAL A 141 -17.91 -26.76 -20.34
C VAL A 141 -19.09 -25.86 -20.05
N THR A 142 -19.25 -25.51 -18.77
CA THR A 142 -20.22 -24.53 -18.32
C THR A 142 -19.52 -23.53 -17.40
N ILE A 143 -19.64 -22.25 -17.70
CA ILE A 143 -19.30 -21.10 -16.86
C ILE A 143 -20.53 -20.18 -16.90
N GLU A 144 -21.26 -20.10 -15.80
CA GLU A 144 -22.41 -19.22 -15.65
C GLU A 144 -22.09 -18.13 -14.63
N THR A 145 -22.13 -16.89 -15.09
CA THR A 145 -21.86 -15.71 -14.29
C THR A 145 -23.14 -14.90 -14.14
N ARG A 146 -23.33 -14.31 -12.97
CA ARG A 146 -24.32 -13.27 -12.74
C ARG A 146 -23.61 -11.92 -12.84
N GLU A 147 -24.07 -11.10 -13.77
CA GLU A 147 -23.49 -9.78 -14.04
C GLU A 147 -24.49 -8.64 -13.77
N ALA A 148 -23.98 -7.52 -13.27
CA ALA A 148 -24.73 -6.28 -13.06
C ALA A 148 -23.80 -5.06 -13.24
N PRO A 149 -24.33 -3.83 -13.32
CA PRO A 149 -23.49 -2.62 -13.28
C PRO A 149 -22.50 -2.64 -12.11
N GLY A 150 -21.25 -2.27 -12.41
CA GLY A 150 -20.16 -2.25 -11.46
C GLY A 150 -20.23 -1.05 -10.51
N THR A 151 -19.62 -1.17 -9.34
CA THR A 151 -19.34 -0.03 -8.47
C THR A 151 -17.99 -0.26 -7.82
N LEU A 152 -17.00 0.55 -8.20
CA LEU A 152 -15.70 0.54 -7.55
C LEU A 152 -15.86 1.18 -6.17
N ARG A 153 -15.39 0.49 -5.14
CA ARG A 153 -15.47 0.97 -3.75
C ARG A 153 -14.08 1.04 -3.15
N VAL A 154 -13.80 2.13 -2.46
CA VAL A 154 -12.56 2.38 -1.71
C VAL A 154 -12.94 2.76 -0.29
N LEU A 155 -12.18 2.29 0.69
CA LEU A 155 -12.36 2.65 2.09
C LEU A 155 -11.20 3.51 2.56
N ASP A 156 -11.50 4.57 3.28
CA ASP A 156 -10.50 5.29 4.04
C ASP A 156 -10.91 5.59 5.48
N TYR A 157 -9.94 5.62 6.39
CA TYR A 157 -10.17 5.95 7.78
C TYR A 157 -9.04 6.85 8.27
N THR A 158 -9.42 8.00 8.81
CA THR A 158 -8.47 9.01 9.28
C THR A 158 -8.51 9.14 10.81
N LEU A 159 -7.33 9.14 11.42
CA LEU A 159 -7.10 9.59 12.78
C LEU A 159 -6.57 11.03 12.70
N GLU A 160 -7.37 11.98 13.17
CA GLU A 160 -7.05 13.40 13.12
C GLU A 160 -5.99 13.78 14.16
N GLY A 161 -4.91 14.40 13.67
CA GLY A 161 -3.85 14.99 14.49
C GLY A 161 -4.06 16.47 14.78
N ARG A 162 -3.06 17.12 15.37
CA ARG A 162 -3.00 18.59 15.49
C ARG A 162 -2.79 19.25 14.12
N SER A 163 -1.99 18.60 13.28
CA SER A 163 -1.69 19.01 11.92
C SER A 163 -2.64 18.33 10.93
N PRO A 164 -3.15 19.06 9.92
CA PRO A 164 -3.92 18.45 8.84
C PRO A 164 -3.04 17.60 7.90
N GLU A 165 -1.71 17.75 7.96
CA GLU A 165 -0.79 16.95 7.17
C GLU A 165 -0.93 15.48 7.54
N THR A 166 -1.16 14.66 6.52
CA THR A 166 -1.59 13.29 6.68
C THR A 166 -0.53 12.33 6.15
N ILE A 167 -0.09 11.40 7.00
CA ILE A 167 0.73 10.26 6.59
C ILE A 167 -0.21 9.10 6.26
N VAL A 168 -0.09 8.57 5.04
CA VAL A 168 -1.00 7.56 4.50
C VAL A 168 -0.41 6.16 4.61
N PHE A 169 -1.24 5.18 4.94
CA PHE A 169 -0.94 3.76 4.83
C PHE A 169 -1.92 3.14 3.83
N GLY A 170 -1.41 2.57 2.74
CA GLY A 170 -2.22 1.97 1.68
C GLY A 170 -2.14 0.44 1.69
N ALA A 171 -3.23 -0.25 1.38
CA ALA A 171 -3.24 -1.71 1.20
C ALA A 171 -4.32 -2.17 0.21
N ASN A 172 -4.06 -3.29 -0.47
CA ASN A 172 -4.94 -3.84 -1.50
C ASN A 172 -5.99 -4.80 -0.95
N LEU A 173 -7.26 -4.61 -1.34
CA LEU A 173 -8.40 -5.34 -0.77
C LEU A 173 -9.05 -6.35 -1.73
N ASP A 174 -8.55 -6.51 -2.96
CA ASP A 174 -9.29 -7.13 -4.07
C ASP A 174 -8.82 -8.53 -4.51
N HIS A 175 -7.71 -9.04 -3.97
CA HIS A 175 -7.16 -10.31 -4.45
C HIS A 175 -8.02 -11.52 -3.96
N PRO A 176 -8.61 -12.34 -4.85
CA PRO A 176 -9.52 -13.41 -4.45
C PRO A 176 -8.76 -14.64 -3.94
N GLY A 177 -9.28 -15.33 -2.92
CA GLY A 177 -8.77 -16.66 -2.56
C GLY A 177 -7.33 -16.71 -2.01
N VAL A 178 -6.69 -15.58 -1.76
CA VAL A 178 -5.29 -15.51 -1.29
C VAL A 178 -5.16 -14.69 -0.01
N ALA A 179 -4.18 -15.03 0.83
CA ALA A 179 -4.02 -14.47 2.18
C ALA A 179 -2.93 -13.40 2.29
N ASN A 180 -1.76 -13.63 1.70
CA ASN A 180 -0.63 -12.72 1.83
C ASN A 180 -0.81 -11.52 0.90
N ASP A 181 -1.01 -11.78 -0.39
CA ASP A 181 -1.12 -10.72 -1.39
C ASP A 181 -2.39 -9.87 -1.19
N GLY A 182 -2.17 -8.59 -0.90
CA GLY A 182 -3.20 -7.65 -0.43
C GLY A 182 -3.62 -7.83 1.03
N LEU A 183 -4.18 -8.98 1.42
CA LEU A 183 -4.90 -9.13 2.70
C LEU A 183 -4.04 -8.99 3.96
N SER A 184 -2.81 -9.51 3.95
CA SER A 184 -1.88 -9.35 5.06
C SER A 184 -1.58 -7.87 5.34
N GLY A 185 -1.42 -7.07 4.29
CA GLY A 185 -1.25 -5.61 4.36
C GLY A 185 -2.47 -4.94 4.97
N VAL A 186 -3.68 -5.34 4.56
CA VAL A 186 -4.95 -4.87 5.17
C VAL A 186 -4.98 -5.20 6.66
N ALA A 187 -4.64 -6.44 7.04
CA ALA A 187 -4.66 -6.88 8.43
C ALA A 187 -3.68 -6.06 9.30
N VAL A 188 -2.47 -5.82 8.81
CA VAL A 188 -1.45 -4.99 9.48
C VAL A 188 -1.92 -3.55 9.61
N GLY A 189 -2.43 -2.95 8.53
CA GLY A 189 -2.94 -1.56 8.54
C GLY A 189 -4.08 -1.36 9.53
N VAL A 190 -5.03 -2.30 9.58
CA VAL A 190 -6.12 -2.29 10.57
C VAL A 190 -5.56 -2.39 11.99
N ALA A 191 -4.64 -3.33 12.25
CA ALA A 191 -4.06 -3.52 13.57
C ALA A 191 -3.26 -2.29 14.04
N LEU A 192 -2.54 -1.63 13.13
CA LEU A 192 -1.86 -0.37 13.37
C LEU A 192 -2.85 0.71 13.81
N PHE A 193 -3.93 0.92 13.06
CA PHE A 193 -4.93 1.97 13.36
C PHE A 193 -5.71 1.69 14.64
N GLU A 194 -6.03 0.43 14.92
CA GLU A 194 -6.61 0.06 16.22
C GLU A 194 -5.65 0.35 17.37
N ALA A 195 -4.35 0.04 17.21
CA ALA A 195 -3.34 0.30 18.22
C ALA A 195 -3.18 1.80 18.49
N LEU A 196 -3.14 2.62 17.43
CA LEU A 196 -3.10 4.08 17.55
C LEU A 196 -4.36 4.62 18.24
N ARG A 197 -5.56 4.17 17.84
CA ARG A 197 -6.82 4.57 18.48
C ARG A 197 -6.85 4.19 19.96
N ARG A 198 -6.37 3.00 20.33
CA ARG A 198 -6.33 2.50 21.72
C ARG A 198 -5.40 3.32 22.62
N ARG A 199 -4.34 3.93 22.07
CA ARG A 199 -3.42 4.78 22.84
C ARG A 199 -4.08 6.05 23.37
N GLY A 200 -5.12 6.57 22.69
CA GLY A 200 -5.91 7.72 23.15
C GLY A 200 -5.13 9.03 23.35
N ARG A 201 -3.88 9.11 22.85
CA ARG A 201 -3.06 10.33 22.90
C ARG A 201 -3.35 11.21 21.69
N GLN A 202 -3.27 12.52 21.88
CA GLN A 202 -3.34 13.47 20.76
C GLN A 202 -2.12 13.27 19.86
N LEU A 203 -2.36 13.04 18.57
CA LEU A 203 -1.32 12.88 17.56
C LEU A 203 -0.88 14.24 17.00
N ASN A 204 0.37 14.38 16.56
CA ASN A 204 0.88 15.57 15.88
C ASN A 204 0.44 15.57 14.42
N PHE A 205 0.75 14.51 13.68
CA PHE A 205 0.27 14.29 12.32
C PHE A 205 -1.12 13.65 12.30
N SER A 206 -1.83 13.85 11.20
CA SER A 206 -2.97 13.00 10.88
C SER A 206 -2.48 11.72 10.21
N TYR A 207 -3.21 10.63 10.40
CA TYR A 207 -2.87 9.34 9.82
C TYR A 207 -4.07 8.76 9.10
N ARG A 208 -3.89 8.27 7.87
CA ARG A 208 -4.98 7.72 7.07
C ARG A 208 -4.68 6.32 6.57
N LEU A 209 -5.59 5.39 6.81
CA LEU A 209 -5.56 4.05 6.22
C LEU A 209 -6.45 4.07 4.98
N VAL A 210 -5.93 3.66 3.83
CA VAL A 210 -6.67 3.54 2.57
C VAL A 210 -6.64 2.09 2.12
N LEU A 211 -7.82 1.49 1.97
CA LEU A 211 -8.01 0.13 1.46
C LEU A 211 -8.70 0.22 0.11
N ALA A 212 -8.02 -0.20 -0.95
CA ALA A 212 -8.48 -0.01 -2.32
C ALA A 212 -8.22 -1.27 -3.17
N PRO A 213 -8.97 -1.47 -4.26
CA PRO A 213 -8.58 -2.43 -5.27
C PRO A 213 -7.29 -2.05 -6.01
N GLY A 214 -6.44 -3.05 -6.26
CA GLY A 214 -5.20 -2.95 -7.03
C GLY A 214 -5.32 -2.17 -8.32
N ILE A 215 -4.40 -1.21 -8.45
CA ILE A 215 -4.27 -0.09 -9.38
C ILE A 215 -5.50 0.81 -9.45
N MET A 216 -6.60 0.33 -10.03
CA MET A 216 -7.75 1.16 -10.39
C MET A 216 -8.37 1.86 -9.17
N GLY A 217 -8.42 1.20 -8.01
CA GLY A 217 -8.92 1.78 -6.78
C GLY A 217 -8.14 3.01 -6.33
N ASN A 218 -6.81 2.90 -6.32
CA ASN A 218 -5.91 4.00 -5.94
C ASN A 218 -5.99 5.17 -6.94
N GLU A 219 -6.07 4.87 -8.23
CA GLU A 219 -6.19 5.88 -9.28
C GLU A 219 -7.50 6.67 -9.16
N TYR A 220 -8.64 6.00 -8.98
CA TYR A 220 -9.92 6.70 -8.78
C TYR A 220 -9.94 7.47 -7.46
N TYR A 221 -9.41 6.90 -6.38
CA TYR A 221 -9.34 7.54 -5.07
C TYR A 221 -8.57 8.87 -5.16
N LEU A 222 -7.32 8.84 -5.64
CA LEU A 222 -6.48 10.05 -5.77
C LEU A 222 -6.96 11.01 -6.85
N GLY A 223 -7.49 10.48 -7.94
CA GLY A 223 -7.99 11.25 -9.07
C GLY A 223 -9.28 12.02 -8.77
N ARG A 224 -10.13 11.47 -7.89
CA ARG A 224 -11.44 12.04 -7.53
C ARG A 224 -11.47 12.70 -6.15
N LEU A 225 -10.45 12.52 -5.32
CA LEU A 225 -10.30 13.27 -4.07
C LEU A 225 -10.35 14.79 -4.34
N PRO A 226 -11.08 15.58 -3.53
CA PRO A 226 -11.02 17.04 -3.63
C PRO A 226 -9.58 17.53 -3.50
N ALA A 227 -9.17 18.48 -4.35
CA ALA A 227 -7.78 18.97 -4.37
C ALA A 227 -7.30 19.42 -2.97
N ALA A 228 -8.14 20.13 -2.23
CA ALA A 228 -7.82 20.59 -0.87
C ALA A 228 -7.58 19.43 0.13
N GLU A 229 -8.20 18.28 -0.08
CA GLU A 229 -7.98 17.08 0.74
C GLU A 229 -6.75 16.29 0.26
N ARG A 230 -6.53 16.22 -1.06
CA ARG A 230 -5.34 15.57 -1.61
C ARG A 230 -4.06 16.33 -1.27
N ASP A 231 -4.12 17.66 -1.23
CA ASP A 231 -2.97 18.52 -0.94
C ASP A 231 -2.49 18.39 0.53
N THR A 232 -3.30 17.79 1.42
CA THR A 232 -2.88 17.47 2.80
C THR A 232 -2.22 16.10 2.93
N LEU A 233 -2.23 15.28 1.87
CA LEU A 233 -1.57 13.97 1.88
C LEU A 233 -0.06 14.21 1.71
N LEU A 234 0.67 14.07 2.82
CA LEU A 234 2.06 14.45 2.93
C LEU A 234 2.98 13.44 2.25
N GLU A 235 2.75 12.16 2.52
CA GLU A 235 3.59 11.00 2.18
C GLU A 235 2.92 9.73 2.71
N GLY A 236 3.47 8.55 2.42
CA GLY A 236 2.93 7.32 2.97
C GLY A 236 3.79 6.08 2.79
N VAL A 237 3.18 4.95 3.18
CA VAL A 237 3.75 3.60 3.06
C VAL A 237 2.68 2.65 2.50
N MET A 238 2.97 1.97 1.39
CA MET A 238 2.19 0.83 0.93
C MET A 238 2.54 -0.39 1.79
N LEU A 239 1.52 -1.10 2.26
CA LEU A 239 1.63 -2.28 3.11
C LEU A 239 1.33 -3.52 2.27
N GLU A 240 2.35 -4.35 2.03
CA GLU A 240 2.25 -5.39 1.00
C GLU A 240 2.74 -6.75 1.48
N MET A 241 1.92 -7.79 1.37
CA MET A 241 2.41 -9.18 1.53
C MET A 241 3.17 -9.44 2.85
N LEU A 242 2.75 -8.82 3.96
CA LEU A 242 3.45 -8.78 5.25
C LEU A 242 3.32 -10.04 6.12
N GLY A 243 2.61 -11.05 5.66
CA GLY A 243 2.27 -12.25 6.44
C GLY A 243 3.14 -13.48 6.18
N SER A 244 3.99 -13.48 5.15
CA SER A 244 4.90 -14.60 4.87
C SER A 244 6.09 -14.64 5.84
N PRO A 245 6.72 -15.81 6.07
CA PRO A 245 7.88 -15.94 6.95
C PRO A 245 9.22 -15.56 6.28
N THR A 246 9.22 -14.61 5.33
CA THR A 246 10.44 -14.04 4.74
C THR A 246 10.87 -12.79 5.51
N GLU A 247 12.02 -12.20 5.22
CA GLU A 247 12.42 -10.95 5.88
C GLU A 247 11.59 -9.75 5.42
N LEU A 248 11.60 -8.66 6.21
CA LEU A 248 10.99 -7.40 5.82
C LEU A 248 11.80 -6.73 4.70
N ALA A 249 11.11 -6.09 3.78
CA ALA A 249 11.67 -5.36 2.66
C ALA A 249 11.11 -3.93 2.69
N LEU A 250 11.95 -2.94 2.93
CA LEU A 250 11.58 -1.53 2.81
C LEU A 250 12.13 -0.97 1.50
N GLN A 251 11.24 -0.65 0.56
CA GLN A 251 11.61 0.18 -0.59
C GLN A 251 11.28 1.65 -0.30
N PHE A 252 12.23 2.54 -0.55
CA PHE A 252 12.03 3.98 -0.38
C PHE A 252 11.17 4.55 -1.51
N SER A 253 10.53 5.68 -1.24
CA SER A 253 9.90 6.56 -2.21
C SER A 253 10.90 7.04 -3.27
N ARG A 254 10.41 7.53 -4.41
CA ARG A 254 11.25 7.85 -5.59
C ARG A 254 12.39 8.83 -5.32
N HIS A 255 12.23 9.70 -4.32
CA HIS A 255 13.21 10.72 -3.97
C HIS A 255 13.92 10.50 -2.64
N GLU A 256 13.53 9.49 -1.85
CA GLU A 256 14.16 9.14 -0.57
C GLU A 256 14.19 10.32 0.43
N GLN A 257 13.08 11.06 0.53
CA GLN A 257 12.96 12.25 1.40
C GLN A 257 11.75 12.24 2.34
N ALA A 258 10.92 11.19 2.32
CA ALA A 258 9.75 11.13 3.17
C ALA A 258 10.16 10.97 4.64
N ASN A 259 9.41 11.58 5.55
CA ASN A 259 9.69 11.48 6.98
C ASN A 259 9.45 10.04 7.48
N VAL A 260 8.36 9.43 7.03
CA VAL A 260 7.91 8.10 7.45
C VAL A 260 8.87 6.98 7.05
N GLU A 261 9.46 7.03 5.86
CA GLU A 261 10.38 5.99 5.39
C GLU A 261 11.72 6.05 6.14
N ILE A 262 12.20 7.25 6.46
CA ILE A 262 13.42 7.47 7.25
C ILE A 262 13.22 6.98 8.68
N ALA A 263 12.06 7.28 9.28
CA ALA A 263 11.69 6.80 10.60
C ALA A 263 11.48 5.28 10.63
N LEU A 264 10.94 4.70 9.56
CA LEU A 264 10.76 3.25 9.44
C LEU A 264 12.09 2.52 9.26
N ALA A 265 13.01 3.05 8.46
CA ALA A 265 14.36 2.50 8.35
C ALA A 265 15.08 2.48 9.72
N ASP A 266 14.99 3.58 10.48
CA ASP A 266 15.50 3.62 11.87
C ASP A 266 14.86 2.57 12.77
N ALA A 267 13.54 2.43 12.70
CA ALA A 267 12.82 1.48 13.52
C ALA A 267 13.26 0.04 13.22
N LEU A 268 13.46 -0.31 11.95
CA LEU A 268 13.93 -1.63 11.53
C LEU A 268 15.34 -1.93 12.05
N GLU A 269 16.24 -0.95 12.00
CA GLU A 269 17.60 -1.07 12.55
C GLU A 269 17.58 -1.24 14.08
N GLN A 270 16.82 -0.40 14.79
CA GLN A 270 16.76 -0.39 16.26
C GLN A 270 16.09 -1.63 16.86
N LEU A 271 15.09 -2.18 16.16
CA LEU A 271 14.39 -3.39 16.59
C LEU A 271 15.17 -4.66 16.26
N GLU A 272 16.31 -4.55 15.57
CA GLU A 272 17.15 -5.67 15.13
C GLU A 272 16.37 -6.72 14.30
N PHE A 273 15.33 -6.29 13.59
CA PHE A 273 14.56 -7.18 12.72
C PHE A 273 15.37 -7.55 11.47
N ARG A 274 15.19 -8.77 10.97
CA ARG A 274 15.74 -9.17 9.67
C ARG A 274 15.04 -8.37 8.58
N HIS A 275 15.79 -7.54 7.88
CA HIS A 275 15.26 -6.72 6.82
C HIS A 275 16.32 -6.39 5.77
N HIS A 276 15.86 -6.00 4.59
CA HIS A 276 16.65 -5.27 3.62
C HIS A 276 15.95 -3.96 3.22
N THR A 277 16.75 -2.98 2.82
CA THR A 277 16.27 -1.71 2.27
C THR A 277 16.72 -1.56 0.83
N GLY A 278 15.93 -0.89 -0.01
CA GLY A 278 16.33 -0.59 -1.37
C GLY A 278 15.67 0.66 -1.94
N ALA A 279 16.20 1.16 -3.05
CA ALA A 279 15.62 2.29 -3.77
C ALA A 279 14.23 1.93 -4.34
N PHE A 280 13.48 2.94 -4.76
CA PHE A 280 12.22 2.75 -5.49
C PHE A 280 12.41 1.76 -6.67
N GLU A 281 11.46 0.85 -6.89
CA GLU A 281 11.51 -0.21 -7.92
C GLU A 281 12.59 -1.30 -7.70
N SER A 282 13.21 -1.38 -6.51
CA SER A 282 14.23 -2.42 -6.22
C SER A 282 13.67 -3.78 -5.76
N ALA A 283 12.39 -3.82 -5.38
CA ALA A 283 11.66 -5.03 -4.99
C ALA A 283 10.51 -5.30 -5.98
N LEU A 284 9.29 -5.54 -5.50
CA LEU A 284 8.09 -5.57 -6.33
C LEU A 284 7.53 -4.14 -6.45
N LEU A 285 7.26 -3.69 -7.68
CA LEU A 285 6.55 -2.43 -7.91
C LEU A 285 5.05 -2.69 -7.94
N ASN A 286 4.30 -2.10 -7.02
CA ASN A 286 2.84 -2.23 -6.94
C ASN A 286 2.16 -0.85 -6.97
N ASP A 287 1.22 -0.52 -6.09
CA ASP A 287 0.44 0.72 -6.22
C ASP A 287 1.19 1.99 -5.78
N GLU A 288 2.37 1.89 -5.16
CA GLU A 288 3.17 3.05 -4.73
C GLU A 288 3.54 4.01 -5.86
N TYR A 289 3.72 3.53 -7.10
CA TYR A 289 3.98 4.44 -8.24
C TYR A 289 2.78 5.34 -8.58
N ILE A 290 1.56 4.91 -8.26
CA ILE A 290 0.35 5.68 -8.51
C ILE A 290 0.37 6.90 -7.59
N TRP A 291 0.67 6.70 -6.32
CA TRP A 291 0.82 7.79 -5.35
C TRP A 291 1.92 8.78 -5.77
N GLU A 292 3.07 8.28 -6.24
CA GLU A 292 4.14 9.10 -6.82
C GLU A 292 3.68 9.90 -8.05
N ALA A 293 2.80 9.34 -8.89
CA ALA A 293 2.23 10.03 -10.04
C ALA A 293 1.37 11.25 -9.65
N TYR A 294 0.81 11.26 -8.42
CA TYR A 294 0.13 12.43 -7.82
C TYR A 294 1.08 13.30 -6.98
N GLY A 295 2.38 13.02 -6.98
CA GLY A 295 3.38 13.77 -6.22
C GLY A 295 3.36 13.48 -4.72
N ILE A 296 2.85 12.32 -4.30
CA ILE A 296 2.85 11.88 -2.91
C ILE A 296 3.94 10.80 -2.76
N PRO A 297 5.07 11.10 -2.08
CA PRO A 297 6.13 10.13 -1.82
C PRO A 297 5.57 8.92 -1.10
N MET A 298 5.77 7.74 -1.69
CA MET A 298 5.18 6.50 -1.19
C MET A 298 6.24 5.43 -1.14
N ALA A 299 6.69 5.10 0.08
CA ALA A 299 7.52 3.94 0.33
C ALA A 299 6.65 2.67 0.28
N SER A 300 7.26 1.49 0.28
CA SER A 300 6.56 0.23 0.50
C SER A 300 7.29 -0.62 1.53
N LEU A 301 6.52 -1.20 2.44
CA LEU A 301 6.98 -2.19 3.41
C LEU A 301 6.34 -3.52 3.03
N SER A 302 7.17 -4.53 2.76
CA SER A 302 6.70 -5.84 2.34
C SER A 302 7.48 -7.01 2.92
N ARG A 303 7.02 -8.23 2.64
CA ARG A 303 7.81 -9.47 2.77
C ARG A 303 7.84 -10.20 1.43
N TYR A 304 8.67 -9.68 0.53
CA TYR A 304 8.85 -10.15 -0.84
C TYR A 304 10.35 -10.33 -1.16
N PRO A 305 10.76 -11.32 -1.98
CA PRO A 305 9.93 -12.32 -2.66
C PRO A 305 9.51 -13.49 -1.76
N TYR A 306 8.32 -14.05 -2.01
CA TYR A 306 7.89 -15.33 -1.43
C TYR A 306 7.39 -16.29 -2.53
N PRO A 307 7.60 -17.62 -2.39
CA PRO A 307 7.37 -18.56 -3.49
C PRO A 307 5.91 -18.74 -3.92
N GLU A 308 4.97 -18.65 -2.98
CA GLU A 308 3.54 -18.91 -3.17
C GLU A 308 2.79 -17.83 -3.95
N TYR A 309 3.43 -16.68 -4.19
CA TYR A 309 2.87 -15.52 -4.87
C TYR A 309 2.10 -15.89 -6.14
N HIS A 310 0.87 -15.35 -6.25
CA HIS A 310 -0.10 -15.58 -7.33
C HIS A 310 -0.56 -17.03 -7.52
N THR A 311 -0.65 -17.82 -6.44
CA THR A 311 -1.25 -19.16 -6.47
C THR A 311 -2.14 -19.39 -5.25
N ASP A 312 -2.98 -20.42 -5.31
CA ASP A 312 -3.77 -20.93 -4.17
C ASP A 312 -2.92 -21.40 -2.97
N ARG A 313 -1.61 -21.55 -3.16
CA ARG A 313 -0.68 -21.81 -2.04
C ARG A 313 -0.51 -20.60 -1.14
N ASP A 314 -0.81 -19.38 -1.63
CA ASP A 314 -0.89 -18.17 -0.81
C ASP A 314 -2.15 -18.23 0.06
N SER A 315 -2.10 -19.09 1.06
CA SER A 315 -3.23 -19.52 1.88
C SER A 315 -3.10 -19.02 3.31
N ILE A 316 -4.15 -19.19 4.11
CA ILE A 316 -4.12 -18.80 5.53
C ILE A 316 -3.05 -19.58 6.31
N GLU A 317 -2.72 -20.79 5.87
CA GLU A 317 -1.69 -21.65 6.45
C GLU A 317 -0.26 -21.09 6.27
N LEU A 318 -0.04 -20.24 5.26
CA LEU A 318 1.23 -19.55 5.04
C LEU A 318 1.46 -18.42 6.06
N MET A 319 0.38 -17.89 6.64
CA MET A 319 0.43 -16.68 7.45
C MET A 319 1.10 -16.93 8.79
N ASP A 320 2.20 -16.21 9.04
CA ASP A 320 2.91 -16.22 10.31
C ASP A 320 2.47 -15.03 11.19
N PRO A 321 1.82 -15.28 12.34
CA PRO A 321 1.38 -14.21 13.23
C PRO A 321 2.53 -13.30 13.70
N GLY A 322 3.69 -13.90 14.02
CA GLY A 322 4.86 -13.15 14.47
C GLY A 322 5.36 -12.19 13.40
N CYS A 323 5.35 -12.59 12.13
CA CYS A 323 5.74 -11.76 11.01
C CYS A 323 4.79 -10.57 10.80
N LEU A 324 3.48 -10.78 10.99
CA LEU A 324 2.48 -9.71 10.97
C LEU A 324 2.69 -8.74 12.15
N GLU A 325 2.97 -9.27 13.35
CA GLU A 325 3.25 -8.48 14.55
C GLU A 325 4.55 -7.68 14.46
N GLU A 326 5.60 -8.24 13.86
CA GLU A 326 6.85 -7.54 13.54
C GLU A 326 6.58 -6.31 12.68
N ALA A 327 5.77 -6.44 11.62
CA ALA A 327 5.42 -5.32 10.75
C ALA A 327 4.65 -4.22 11.50
N VAL A 328 3.64 -4.59 12.32
CA VAL A 328 2.92 -3.63 13.17
C VAL A 328 3.87 -2.93 14.14
N THR A 329 4.82 -3.66 14.73
CA THR A 329 5.78 -3.13 15.70
C THR A 329 6.72 -2.11 15.05
N ALA A 330 7.25 -2.43 13.87
CA ALA A 330 8.10 -1.51 13.11
C ALA A 330 7.37 -0.21 12.73
N LEU A 331 6.13 -0.33 12.23
CA LEU A 331 5.29 0.81 11.87
C LEU A 331 4.94 1.68 13.10
N LEU A 332 4.61 1.07 14.23
CA LEU A 332 4.34 1.81 15.47
C LEU A 332 5.58 2.54 15.99
N ALA A 333 6.76 1.90 15.93
CA ALA A 333 8.01 2.53 16.33
C ALA A 333 8.37 3.72 15.42
N ALA A 334 8.16 3.61 14.11
CA ALA A 334 8.33 4.70 13.16
C ALA A 334 7.39 5.88 13.49
N ILE A 335 6.11 5.59 13.75
CA ILE A 335 5.14 6.60 14.17
C ILE A 335 5.53 7.23 15.51
N ASP A 336 5.98 6.45 16.48
CA ASP A 336 6.44 6.97 17.76
C ASP A 336 7.64 7.92 17.60
N ALA A 337 8.57 7.63 16.69
CA ALA A 337 9.68 8.51 16.37
C ALA A 337 9.22 9.83 15.71
N LEU A 338 8.25 9.77 14.80
CA LEU A 338 7.65 10.96 14.18
C LEU A 338 6.92 11.85 15.19
N GLU A 339 6.24 11.22 16.14
CA GLU A 339 5.43 11.85 17.16
C GLU A 339 6.23 12.34 18.38
N ALA A 340 7.48 11.91 18.52
CA ALA A 340 8.35 12.25 19.66
C ALA A 340 8.84 13.70 19.67
N SER A 341 8.66 14.46 18.58
CA SER A 341 9.11 15.85 18.48
C SER A 341 8.09 16.73 17.75
N ALA A 342 8.20 18.03 17.97
CA ALA A 342 7.34 19.01 17.33
C ALA A 342 7.53 19.03 15.81
N VAL A 343 6.47 19.43 15.10
CA VAL A 343 6.46 19.56 13.65
C VAL A 343 6.88 20.97 13.26
N VAL A 344 7.79 21.08 12.31
CA VAL A 344 8.33 22.33 11.79
C VAL A 344 7.72 22.62 10.43
N ARG A 345 7.04 23.77 10.29
CA ARG A 345 6.48 24.26 9.03
C ARG A 345 7.10 25.60 8.65
N LYS A 346 7.58 25.70 7.41
CA LYS A 346 8.10 26.95 6.84
C LYS A 346 6.94 27.94 6.57
N ARG A 347 7.12 29.22 6.94
CA ARG A 347 6.10 30.29 6.78
C ARG A 347 6.48 31.38 5.78
N PHE A 348 7.57 31.21 5.04
CA PHE A 348 8.06 32.16 4.03
C PHE A 348 8.38 31.48 2.70
N SER A 349 8.54 32.27 1.64
CA SER A 349 9.01 31.82 0.32
C SER A 349 10.37 32.43 0.00
N GLY A 350 11.17 31.73 -0.83
CA GLY A 350 12.52 32.15 -1.17
C GLY A 350 13.50 31.96 -0.02
N ASN A 351 14.50 32.83 0.08
CA ASN A 351 15.51 32.80 1.13
C ASN A 351 15.46 34.08 1.98
N ILE A 352 15.70 33.95 3.29
CA ILE A 352 15.73 35.08 4.21
C ILE A 352 17.18 35.58 4.35
N CYS A 353 17.37 36.90 4.39
CA CYS A 353 18.66 37.49 4.75
C CYS A 353 18.88 37.34 6.26
N LEU A 354 19.30 36.16 6.69
CA LEU A 354 19.42 35.80 8.12
C LEU A 354 20.45 36.66 8.88
N SER A 355 21.39 37.30 8.17
CA SER A 355 22.38 38.22 8.76
C SER A 355 21.85 39.63 8.97
N HIS A 356 20.65 39.95 8.45
CA HIS A 356 20.04 41.25 8.70
C HIS A 356 19.76 41.39 10.21
N PRO A 357 20.06 42.55 10.85
CA PRO A 357 19.85 42.76 12.30
C PRO A 357 18.41 42.58 12.81
N ARG A 358 17.44 42.43 11.88
CA ARG A 358 16.03 42.15 12.19
C ARG A 358 15.83 40.69 12.63
N TYR A 359 16.64 39.78 12.09
CA TYR A 359 16.53 38.34 12.33
C TYR A 359 17.72 37.83 13.14
N ASP A 360 18.95 38.24 12.77
CA ASP A 360 20.17 37.84 13.47
C ASP A 360 20.35 36.31 13.62
N LEU A 361 19.86 35.54 12.64
CA LEU A 361 19.84 34.07 12.66
C LEU A 361 21.04 33.44 11.95
N TYR A 362 21.92 34.26 11.35
CA TYR A 362 23.02 33.79 10.52
C TYR A 362 24.06 32.99 11.32
N VAL A 363 24.36 31.79 10.85
CA VAL A 363 25.46 30.97 11.35
C VAL A 363 26.70 31.28 10.53
N ASP A 364 27.62 32.08 11.10
CA ASP A 364 28.85 32.48 10.43
C ASP A 364 29.78 31.27 10.23
N PRO A 365 30.13 30.89 8.98
CA PRO A 365 31.04 29.80 8.73
C PRO A 365 32.51 30.16 9.01
N GLY A 366 32.82 31.38 9.44
CA GLY A 366 34.19 31.88 9.49
C GLY A 366 34.73 32.18 8.09
N GLN A 367 36.00 32.56 8.03
CA GLN A 367 36.66 32.96 6.78
C GLN A 367 37.97 32.20 6.62
N VAL A 368 37.92 31.12 5.81
CA VAL A 368 39.07 30.24 5.55
C VAL A 368 40.27 31.03 5.01
N ALA A 369 40.02 32.05 4.19
CA ALA A 369 41.05 32.96 3.68
C ALA A 369 41.81 33.73 4.77
N PHE A 370 41.24 33.84 5.98
CA PHE A 370 41.84 34.47 7.16
C PHE A 370 42.25 33.45 8.23
N GLY A 371 42.26 32.15 7.89
CA GLY A 371 42.65 31.08 8.80
C GLY A 371 41.59 30.70 9.84
N ASP A 372 40.38 31.23 9.74
CA ASP A 372 39.25 30.86 10.59
C ASP A 372 38.37 29.83 9.87
N GLY A 373 38.13 28.71 10.53
CA GLY A 373 37.34 27.60 9.99
C GLY A 373 36.30 27.16 11.02
N PRO A 374 35.09 26.79 10.58
CA PRO A 374 34.05 26.42 11.52
C PRO A 374 34.35 25.03 12.09
N ASP A 375 34.11 24.87 13.39
CA ASP A 375 34.05 23.56 14.03
C ASP A 375 32.87 22.73 13.46
N GLU A 376 32.85 21.44 13.79
CA GLU A 376 31.86 20.51 13.25
C GLU A 376 30.42 20.89 13.64
N GLN A 377 30.20 21.32 14.88
CA GLN A 377 28.88 21.72 15.34
C GLN A 377 28.37 22.93 14.55
N ARG A 378 29.23 23.94 14.32
CA ARG A 378 28.92 25.14 13.54
C ARG A 378 28.67 24.81 12.06
N ARG A 379 29.42 23.86 11.48
CA ARG A 379 29.14 23.34 10.12
C ARG A 379 27.77 22.70 10.01
N ARG A 380 27.39 21.88 10.98
CA ARG A 380 26.07 21.23 11.00
C ARG A 380 24.93 22.21 11.29
N LEU A 381 25.16 23.19 12.16
CA LEU A 381 24.19 24.27 12.40
C LEU A 381 24.01 25.14 11.15
N ARG A 382 25.08 25.34 10.38
CA ARG A 382 25.00 25.99 9.07
C ARG A 382 24.20 25.15 8.07
N LEU A 383 24.40 23.83 8.07
CA LEU A 383 23.58 22.93 7.24
C LEU A 383 22.10 23.03 7.62
N LEU A 384 21.75 23.10 8.91
CA LEU A 384 20.36 23.35 9.35
C LEU A 384 19.83 24.69 8.85
N MET A 385 20.62 25.75 8.99
CA MET A 385 20.29 27.09 8.49
C MET A 385 19.97 27.08 6.98
N ASP A 386 20.75 26.35 6.19
CA ASP A 386 20.56 26.25 4.74
C ASP A 386 19.45 25.25 4.37
N THR A 387 19.14 24.28 5.24
CA THR A 387 18.06 23.29 5.04
C THR A 387 16.67 23.90 5.23
N VAL A 388 16.46 24.71 6.28
CA VAL A 388 15.13 25.26 6.61
C VAL A 388 14.44 26.00 5.43
N PRO A 389 15.12 26.88 4.67
CA PRO A 389 14.52 27.54 3.49
C PRO A 389 14.09 26.58 2.38
N THR A 390 14.73 25.41 2.29
CA THR A 390 14.48 24.39 1.25
C THR A 390 13.35 23.43 1.60
N LEU A 391 12.84 23.46 2.84
CA LEU A 391 11.68 22.66 3.24
C LEU A 391 10.48 22.99 2.36
N THR A 392 10.03 22.02 1.58
CA THR A 392 8.82 22.10 0.76
C THR A 392 7.59 21.62 1.50
N ARG A 393 7.81 20.86 2.58
CA ARG A 393 6.78 20.18 3.37
C ARG A 393 7.12 20.22 4.86
N PRO A 394 6.14 20.05 5.76
CA PRO A 394 6.39 19.92 7.19
C PRO A 394 7.24 18.68 7.52
N THR A 395 8.03 18.77 8.58
CA THR A 395 8.96 17.72 9.02
C THR A 395 9.11 17.76 10.55
N SER A 396 9.45 16.63 11.18
CA SER A 396 9.67 16.60 12.62
C SER A 396 11.06 17.15 12.98
N MET A 397 11.19 17.76 14.16
CA MET A 397 12.49 18.26 14.64
C MET A 397 13.53 17.15 14.78
N THR A 398 13.13 15.95 15.23
CA THR A 398 14.02 14.78 15.32
C THR A 398 14.59 14.41 13.94
N LEU A 399 13.77 14.45 12.89
CA LEU A 399 14.25 14.13 11.55
C LEU A 399 15.16 15.22 10.98
N LEU A 400 14.85 16.50 11.23
CA LEU A 400 15.78 17.58 10.91
C LEU A 400 17.12 17.39 11.63
N ALA A 401 17.08 17.08 12.93
CA ALA A 401 18.25 16.83 13.75
C ALA A 401 19.09 15.67 13.21
N ARG A 402 18.44 14.56 12.82
CA ARG A 402 19.10 13.43 12.17
C ARG A 402 19.72 13.83 10.82
N ARG A 403 18.95 14.51 9.96
CA ARG A 403 19.38 14.95 8.62
C ARG A 403 20.63 15.82 8.65
N VAL A 404 20.76 16.69 9.66
CA VAL A 404 21.93 17.57 9.79
C VAL A 404 22.99 17.04 10.76
N GLY A 405 22.72 15.92 11.44
CA GLY A 405 23.60 15.32 12.44
C GLY A 405 23.77 16.14 13.73
N LEU A 406 22.75 16.90 14.15
CA LEU A 406 22.79 17.68 15.40
C LEU A 406 22.00 16.99 16.52
N PRO A 407 22.41 17.16 17.80
CA PRO A 407 21.56 16.86 18.93
C PRO A 407 20.25 17.65 18.87
N LEU A 408 19.11 16.99 19.16
CA LEU A 408 17.78 17.60 19.13
C LEU A 408 17.70 18.93 19.93
N PRO A 409 18.25 19.06 21.15
CA PRO A 409 18.18 20.33 21.89
C PRO A 409 18.85 21.52 21.19
N ILE A 410 19.87 21.27 20.35
CA ILE A 410 20.53 22.32 19.57
C ILE A 410 19.65 22.75 18.40
N VAL A 411 18.96 21.81 17.76
CA VAL A 411 18.00 22.08 16.69
C VAL A 411 16.80 22.85 17.23
N GLU A 412 16.23 22.41 18.35
CA GLU A 412 15.12 23.08 19.06
C GLU A 412 15.47 24.53 19.37
N ALA A 413 16.57 24.76 20.10
CA ALA A 413 17.00 26.10 20.48
C ALA A 413 17.25 27.02 19.28
N TYR A 414 17.73 26.47 18.15
CA TYR A 414 17.92 27.25 16.94
C TYR A 414 16.58 27.59 16.27
N LEU A 415 15.70 26.61 16.08
CA LEU A 415 14.40 26.79 15.43
C LEU A 415 13.42 27.64 16.26
N ASP A 416 13.52 27.64 17.58
CA ASP A 416 12.76 28.55 18.45
C ASP A 416 13.04 30.02 18.10
N ARG A 417 14.29 30.35 17.72
CA ARG A 417 14.64 31.70 17.26
C ARG A 417 14.00 32.02 15.91
N TRP A 418 13.89 31.03 15.01
CA TRP A 418 13.16 31.21 13.75
C TRP A 418 11.67 31.42 14.00
N ALA A 419 11.08 30.67 14.94
CA ALA A 419 9.68 30.79 15.32
C ALA A 419 9.37 32.13 16.00
N HIS A 420 10.28 32.63 16.84
CA HIS A 420 10.18 33.97 17.42
C HIS A 420 10.03 35.07 16.37
N HIS A 421 10.66 34.89 15.19
CA HIS A 421 10.54 35.81 14.06
C HIS A 421 9.39 35.48 13.09
N GLY A 422 8.55 34.48 13.41
CA GLY A 422 7.45 34.03 12.56
C GLY A 422 7.90 33.40 11.23
N LEU A 423 9.15 32.94 11.14
CA LEU A 423 9.70 32.33 9.92
C LEU A 423 9.35 30.83 9.82
N VAL A 424 9.20 30.18 10.96
CA VAL A 424 8.68 28.81 11.06
C VAL A 424 7.55 28.76 12.09
N GLU A 425 6.69 27.77 11.92
CA GLU A 425 5.69 27.36 12.89
C GLU A 425 6.14 26.03 13.49
N ILE A 426 6.04 25.91 14.82
CA ILE A 426 6.40 24.72 15.60
C ILE A 426 5.12 24.29 16.33
N SER A 427 4.64 23.09 16.04
CA SER A 427 3.34 22.58 16.53
C SER A 427 3.39 21.18 17.10
#